data_AF-A0A927YLJ8-F1
#
_entry.id   AF-A0A927YLJ8-F1
#
_cell.length_a   1.000
_cell.length_b   1.000
_cell.length_c   1.000
_cell.angle_alpha   90.00
_cell.angle_beta   90.00
_cell.angle_gamma   90.00
#
_symmetry.space_group_name_H-M   'P 1'
#
loop_
_entity.id
_entity.type
_entity.pdbx_description
1 polymer ?
#
loop_
_entity_poly.entity_id
_entity_poly.type
_entity_poly.pdbx_seq_one_letter_code
_entity_poly.pdbx_strand_id
1 'polypeptide(L)'
;MRNQKKYIALGILLVLVALWKFQSAGEILEDVEEFRGANIKEDVFSPMIAQSINSKLMTVTLNDQRYTNESDNVYMSNDLDIMVSTDVLMEGLRCSARLYNENEVRILQGDTSIKMPIGEKKILVNGERKKIKEPAIIKRGRIFVPLQPLKEWLNFSLSWDMESNTGTAISTLKGTYLPANFDLRDYDRMVAVKDQGNLGTCWAFASLTALESSMLPEQPISFSADHMSMRNSFSSDQAEGGEYTMGMAYLTSWQGPVLEELDPYGDGKSPNGLKPSRHVQEIQLLENKNIQEIKDAVYKYGAVQTSLFFAPKYPMYYQEDNASYFYNGTQAVNHDVVIIGWDDNFGADRFAVSPRSDGAFICQNSWGTDFGDGGVFYVSYEDSNIGSQCICYTGIESVKNFDRIYQSDLCGWGGQLGYNKESLYAANVFTTEEEEVISAAGFYATGNDTTYELFVVPKFDGASSLREGWKVAEGNKKRAGFYTVRFQSQIRVAKGSRFAVVLKINTPGATRPLAVEYKKPDSELEVDLSDGESYISPNGRRWQNAEKTQNCNICLKAYTQKVH
;
A
#
# COMPACT_ATOMS: atom_id res chain seq x y z
N MET A 1 71.70 58.90 34.32
CA MET A 1 70.48 58.48 35.07
C MET A 1 69.42 59.58 35.14
N ARG A 2 68.84 60.02 34.00
CA ARG A 2 67.81 61.10 34.01
C ARG A 2 66.56 60.82 33.13
N ASN A 3 66.51 59.66 32.46
CA ASN A 3 65.34 59.22 31.68
C ASN A 3 64.64 57.96 32.22
N GLN A 4 65.22 57.21 33.16
CA GLN A 4 64.60 55.99 33.72
C GLN A 4 63.42 56.26 34.67
N LYS A 5 63.42 57.40 35.38
CA LYS A 5 62.30 57.82 36.26
C LYS A 5 61.05 58.27 35.48
N LYS A 6 61.19 58.67 34.21
CA LYS A 6 60.05 59.08 33.35
C LYS A 6 59.28 57.87 32.79
N TYR A 7 59.97 56.76 32.48
CA TYR A 7 59.33 55.55 31.98
C TYR A 7 58.64 54.73 33.08
N ILE A 8 59.16 54.74 34.32
CA ILE A 8 58.50 54.10 35.46
C ILE A 8 57.21 54.85 35.86
N ALA A 9 57.23 56.20 35.85
CA ALA A 9 56.04 57.01 36.11
C ALA A 9 54.95 56.82 35.04
N LEU A 10 55.34 56.69 33.76
CA LEU A 10 54.41 56.42 32.66
C LEU A 10 53.81 54.99 32.74
N GLY A 11 54.60 54.01 33.18
CA GLY A 11 54.12 52.64 33.42
C GLY A 11 53.11 52.53 34.56
N ILE A 12 53.34 53.22 35.68
CA ILE A 12 52.40 53.25 36.82
C ILE A 12 51.09 53.98 36.44
N LEU A 13 51.18 55.06 35.65
CA LEU A 13 50.00 55.78 35.15
C LEU A 13 49.15 54.90 34.23
N LEU A 14 49.76 54.11 33.33
CA LEU A 14 49.05 53.19 32.44
C LEU A 14 48.37 52.04 33.19
N VAL A 15 48.98 51.52 34.27
CA VAL A 15 48.38 50.48 35.13
C VAL A 15 47.21 51.04 35.95
N LEU A 16 47.30 52.27 36.46
CA LEU A 16 46.19 52.93 37.16
C LEU A 16 45.02 53.28 36.23
N VAL A 17 45.30 53.69 34.99
CA VAL A 17 44.26 53.91 33.97
C VAL A 17 43.60 52.59 33.54
N ALA A 18 44.35 51.49 33.46
CA ALA A 18 43.80 50.16 33.19
C ALA A 18 42.92 49.66 34.36
N LEU A 19 43.37 49.82 35.62
CA LEU A 19 42.58 49.45 36.80
C LEU A 19 41.31 50.31 36.93
N TRP A 20 41.36 51.61 36.61
CA TRP A 20 40.17 52.48 36.58
C TRP A 20 39.18 52.09 35.49
N LYS A 21 39.66 51.67 34.31
CA LYS A 21 38.80 51.15 33.22
C LYS A 21 38.16 49.80 33.57
N PHE A 22 38.81 48.97 34.40
CA PHE A 22 38.26 47.68 34.85
C PHE A 22 37.38 47.79 36.12
N GLN A 23 37.50 48.86 36.93
CA GLN A 23 36.59 49.12 38.06
C GLN A 23 35.30 49.86 37.67
N SER A 24 35.24 50.45 36.47
CA SER A 24 34.06 51.16 35.95
C SER A 24 33.20 50.34 34.97
N ALA A 25 33.57 49.08 34.69
CA ALA A 25 32.81 48.14 33.86
C ALA A 25 31.91 47.21 34.68
N GLY A 26 31.37 47.72 35.80
CA GLY A 26 30.24 47.14 36.49
C GLY A 26 28.99 47.94 36.13
N GLU A 27 28.58 47.93 34.86
CA GLU A 27 27.17 48.22 34.57
C GLU A 27 26.37 47.06 35.13
N ILE A 28 25.71 47.35 36.24
CA ILE A 28 24.56 46.62 36.75
C ILE A 28 23.68 46.36 35.53
N LEU A 29 23.46 45.09 35.18
CA LEU A 29 22.31 44.73 34.38
C LEU A 29 21.11 45.29 35.15
N GLU A 30 20.56 46.42 34.70
CA GLU A 30 19.21 46.79 35.08
C GLU A 30 18.36 45.56 34.79
N ASP A 31 17.60 45.11 35.80
CA ASP A 31 16.58 44.10 35.59
C ASP A 31 15.82 44.48 34.33
N VAL A 32 15.74 43.54 33.38
CA VAL A 32 14.82 43.69 32.27
C VAL A 32 13.45 43.82 32.90
N GLU A 33 12.93 45.05 32.94
CA GLU A 33 11.54 45.29 33.28
C GLU A 33 10.72 44.37 32.38
N GLU A 34 9.89 43.54 33.01
CA GLU A 34 8.96 42.65 32.37
C GLU A 34 8.14 43.48 31.37
N PHE A 35 8.50 43.39 30.08
CA PHE A 35 7.72 44.00 29.01
C PHE A 35 6.33 43.40 29.16
N ARG A 36 5.38 44.22 29.66
CA ARG A 36 4.01 43.83 29.96
C ARG A 36 3.56 42.85 28.89
N GLY A 37 3.54 41.58 29.28
CA GLY A 37 3.35 40.48 28.36
C GLY A 37 2.09 40.80 27.56
N ALA A 38 2.26 41.03 26.25
CA ALA A 38 1.16 40.79 25.37
C ALA A 38 0.76 39.35 25.69
N ASN A 39 -0.44 39.15 26.23
CA ASN A 39 -1.04 37.82 26.26
C ASN A 39 -1.13 37.40 24.80
N ILE A 40 -0.08 36.74 24.30
CA ILE A 40 -0.02 36.21 22.95
C ILE A 40 -1.13 35.17 22.96
N LYS A 41 -2.25 35.52 22.35
CA LYS A 41 -3.35 34.60 22.31
C LYS A 41 -2.93 33.47 21.37
N GLU A 42 -2.81 32.28 21.94
CA GLU A 42 -2.41 31.05 21.26
C GLU A 42 -3.28 30.78 20.01
N ASP A 43 -4.56 31.18 20.07
CA ASP A 43 -5.53 31.11 18.98
C ASP A 43 -5.20 31.99 17.75
N VAL A 44 -4.33 33.00 17.90
CA VAL A 44 -3.85 33.85 16.79
C VAL A 44 -2.50 33.38 16.27
N PHE A 45 -1.60 32.95 17.16
CA PHE A 45 -0.21 32.68 16.79
C PHE A 45 0.01 31.25 16.26
N SER A 46 -0.68 30.25 16.83
CA SER A 46 -0.56 28.85 16.41
C SER A 46 -0.93 28.63 14.93
N PRO A 47 -2.01 29.24 14.39
CA PRO A 47 -2.30 29.17 12.95
C PRO A 47 -1.18 29.76 12.06
N MET A 48 -0.51 30.83 12.51
CA MET A 48 0.60 31.43 11.75
C MET A 48 1.83 30.53 11.71
N ILE A 49 2.16 29.90 12.84
CA ILE A 49 3.25 28.90 12.90
C ILE A 49 2.91 27.71 12.00
N ALA A 50 1.68 27.18 12.10
CA ALA A 50 1.22 26.06 11.28
C ALA A 50 1.31 26.39 9.78
N GLN A 51 0.89 27.59 9.37
CA GLN A 51 1.03 28.05 7.99
C GLN A 51 2.50 28.09 7.55
N SER A 52 3.40 28.62 8.38
CA SER A 52 4.84 28.66 8.11
C SER A 52 5.43 27.25 7.93
N ILE A 53 5.09 26.32 8.84
CA ILE A 53 5.49 24.90 8.79
C ILE A 53 5.01 24.24 7.50
N ASN A 54 3.73 24.39 7.19
CA ASN A 54 3.10 23.76 6.03
C ASN A 54 3.55 24.37 4.69
N SER A 55 4.06 25.61 4.69
CA SER A 55 4.60 26.26 3.49
C SER A 55 6.00 25.76 3.10
N LYS A 56 6.67 25.04 4.00
CA LYS A 56 7.99 24.43 3.80
C LYS A 56 7.86 22.91 3.73
N LEU A 57 8.92 22.22 3.31
CA LEU A 57 8.98 20.77 3.35
C LEU A 57 8.89 20.31 4.82
N MET A 58 7.80 19.66 5.17
CA MET A 58 7.58 19.00 6.45
C MET A 58 7.85 17.52 6.27
N THR A 59 8.61 16.93 7.19
CA THR A 59 8.89 15.50 7.20
C THR A 59 8.39 14.86 8.47
N VAL A 60 7.64 13.77 8.36
CA VAL A 60 7.24 12.94 9.51
C VAL A 60 7.73 11.53 9.28
N THR A 61 8.54 11.02 10.19
CA THR A 61 9.01 9.64 10.19
C THR A 61 8.14 8.82 11.13
N LEU A 62 7.44 7.81 10.62
CA LEU A 62 6.72 6.83 11.43
C LEU A 62 7.45 5.49 11.37
N ASN A 63 7.95 5.03 12.52
CA ASN A 63 8.95 3.96 12.61
C ASN A 63 10.14 4.22 11.68
N ASP A 64 10.23 3.50 10.56
CA ASP A 64 11.33 3.59 9.59
C ASP A 64 10.89 4.24 8.26
N GLN A 65 9.63 4.68 8.16
CA GLN A 65 9.07 5.24 6.93
C GLN A 65 8.93 6.75 7.03
N ARG A 66 9.40 7.44 5.99
CA ARG A 66 9.40 8.90 5.88
C ARG A 66 8.24 9.36 5.00
N TYR A 67 7.45 10.30 5.52
CA TYR A 67 6.34 10.94 4.82
C TYR A 67 6.55 12.44 4.77
N THR A 68 6.11 13.07 3.68
CA THR A 68 6.23 14.52 3.50
C THR A 68 4.90 15.15 3.12
N ASN A 69 4.75 16.45 3.40
CA ASN A 69 3.57 17.22 3.02
C ASN A 69 3.44 17.42 1.49
N GLU A 70 4.47 17.13 0.70
CA GLU A 70 4.37 17.11 -0.78
C GLU A 70 3.47 15.98 -1.30
N SER A 71 3.36 14.89 -0.53
CA SER A 71 2.50 13.75 -0.86
C SER A 71 1.05 13.91 -0.35
N ASP A 72 0.72 15.07 0.23
CA ASP A 72 -0.58 15.36 0.86
C ASP A 72 -0.99 14.32 1.92
N ASN A 73 -0.01 13.70 2.58
CA ASN A 73 -0.26 12.64 3.56
C ASN A 73 -0.08 13.09 5.02
N VAL A 74 0.62 14.21 5.22
CA VAL A 74 0.89 14.80 6.53
C VAL A 74 0.81 16.32 6.47
N TYR A 75 0.35 16.97 7.54
CA TYR A 75 0.40 18.42 7.70
C TYR A 75 0.33 18.81 9.18
N MET A 76 0.63 20.07 9.49
CA MET A 76 0.49 20.64 10.84
C MET A 76 -0.86 21.35 10.99
N SER A 77 -1.64 21.01 12.01
CA SER A 77 -2.92 21.67 12.29
C SER A 77 -2.73 23.07 12.87
N ASN A 78 -3.81 23.85 12.92
CA ASN A 78 -3.79 25.18 13.53
C ASN A 78 -3.55 25.15 15.04
N ASP A 79 -3.83 24.04 15.71
CA ASP A 79 -3.51 23.81 17.12
C ASP A 79 -2.09 23.19 17.31
N LEU A 80 -1.27 23.18 16.25
CA LEU A 80 0.10 22.62 16.20
C LEU A 80 0.18 21.10 16.46
N ASP A 81 -0.86 20.36 16.09
CA ASP A 81 -0.81 18.91 16.07
C ASP A 81 -0.38 18.38 14.70
N ILE A 82 0.43 17.32 14.71
CA ILE A 82 0.80 16.60 13.49
C ILE A 82 -0.40 15.75 13.06
N MET A 83 -0.94 16.08 11.89
CA MET A 83 -2.05 15.39 11.26
C MET A 83 -1.49 14.42 10.23
N VAL A 84 -1.86 13.14 10.34
CA VAL A 84 -1.48 12.10 9.38
C VAL A 84 -2.72 11.46 8.77
N SER A 85 -2.61 11.07 7.50
CA SER A 85 -3.67 10.28 6.87
C SER A 85 -3.79 8.89 7.52
N THR A 86 -4.98 8.30 7.47
CA THR A 86 -5.21 6.94 8.02
C THR A 86 -4.35 5.88 7.35
N ASP A 87 -4.06 6.01 6.04
CA ASP A 87 -3.17 5.09 5.32
C ASP A 87 -1.76 5.13 5.90
N VAL A 88 -1.23 6.34 6.11
CA VAL A 88 0.08 6.54 6.76
C VAL A 88 0.09 6.04 8.19
N LEU A 89 -1.02 6.18 8.93
CA LEU A 89 -1.13 5.66 10.28
C LEU A 89 -1.07 4.12 10.30
N MET A 90 -1.79 3.45 9.39
CA MET A 90 -1.80 1.97 9.31
C MET A 90 -0.42 1.41 8.93
N GLU A 91 0.23 2.01 7.93
CA GLU A 91 1.59 1.63 7.51
C GLU A 91 2.62 1.90 8.61
N GLY A 92 2.52 3.07 9.23
CA GLY A 92 3.54 3.63 10.10
C GLY A 92 3.44 3.20 11.55
N LEU A 93 2.25 2.89 12.09
CA LEU A 93 2.05 2.70 13.54
C LEU A 93 1.33 1.41 13.92
N ARG A 94 1.37 0.38 13.07
CA ARG A 94 0.90 -0.98 13.43
C ARG A 94 -0.50 -0.94 14.05
N CYS A 95 -1.46 -0.48 13.26
CA CYS A 95 -2.85 -0.35 13.66
C CYS A 95 -3.76 -0.54 12.44
N SER A 96 -5.05 -0.76 12.68
CA SER A 96 -6.09 -0.62 11.66
C SER A 96 -6.76 0.74 11.85
N ALA A 97 -7.06 1.47 10.78
CA ALA A 97 -7.75 2.76 10.84
C ALA A 97 -8.72 2.90 9.67
N ARG A 98 -10.03 2.81 9.97
CA ARG A 98 -11.09 2.69 8.95
C ARG A 98 -12.25 3.66 9.24
N LEU A 99 -12.89 4.16 8.20
CA LEU A 99 -14.02 5.09 8.29
C LEU A 99 -15.35 4.34 8.22
N TYR A 100 -16.21 4.58 9.19
CA TYR A 100 -17.54 3.97 9.31
C TYR A 100 -18.59 5.06 9.12
N ASN A 101 -19.67 4.71 8.40
CA ASN A 101 -20.84 5.57 8.18
C ASN A 101 -20.49 6.98 7.68
N GLU A 102 -19.38 7.10 6.94
CA GLU A 102 -18.82 8.36 6.40
C GLU A 102 -18.43 9.43 7.44
N ASN A 103 -18.53 9.13 8.74
CA ASN A 103 -18.41 10.15 9.78
C ASN A 103 -17.68 9.72 11.05
N GLU A 104 -17.21 8.48 11.18
CA GLU A 104 -16.50 7.99 12.36
C GLU A 104 -15.27 7.18 11.96
N VAL A 105 -14.07 7.63 12.36
CA VAL A 105 -12.85 6.83 12.21
C VAL A 105 -12.74 5.88 13.39
N ARG A 106 -12.59 4.58 13.11
CA ARG A 106 -12.24 3.59 14.13
C ARG A 106 -10.79 3.17 13.97
N ILE A 107 -10.02 3.31 15.04
CA ILE A 107 -8.62 2.90 15.10
C ILE A 107 -8.49 1.74 16.08
N LEU A 108 -7.84 0.67 15.66
CA LEU A 108 -7.60 -0.53 16.46
C LEU A 108 -6.10 -0.80 16.59
N GLN A 109 -5.64 -1.10 17.81
CA GLN A 109 -4.29 -1.60 18.08
C GLN A 109 -4.32 -2.51 19.31
N GLY A 110 -4.07 -3.80 19.13
CA GLY A 110 -4.24 -4.79 20.20
C GLY A 110 -5.67 -4.74 20.75
N ASP A 111 -5.78 -4.60 22.08
CA ASP A 111 -7.06 -4.46 22.79
C ASP A 111 -7.60 -3.01 22.81
N THR A 112 -6.88 -2.05 22.23
CA THR A 112 -7.31 -0.65 22.17
C THR A 112 -8.21 -0.42 20.95
N SER A 113 -9.38 0.14 21.20
CA SER A 113 -10.32 0.65 20.21
C SER A 113 -10.61 2.13 20.44
N ILE A 114 -10.39 2.96 19.42
CA ILE A 114 -10.64 4.40 19.45
C ILE A 114 -11.67 4.73 18.37
N LYS A 115 -12.76 5.40 18.75
CA LYS A 115 -13.76 5.93 17.83
C LYS A 115 -13.70 7.46 17.83
N MET A 116 -13.40 8.02 16.67
CA MET A 116 -13.24 9.46 16.45
C MET A 116 -14.27 9.95 15.43
N PRO A 117 -15.39 10.55 15.86
CA PRO A 117 -16.31 11.20 14.94
C PRO A 117 -15.61 12.37 14.23
N ILE A 118 -15.83 12.50 12.92
CA ILE A 118 -15.22 13.52 12.07
C ILE A 118 -15.70 14.90 12.52
N GLY A 119 -14.75 15.81 12.75
CA GLY A 119 -14.99 17.18 13.20
C GLY A 119 -15.29 17.33 14.70
N GLU A 120 -15.40 16.23 15.45
CA GLU A 120 -15.75 16.26 16.87
C GLU A 120 -14.54 16.12 17.77
N LYS A 121 -14.51 16.93 18.85
CA LYS A 121 -13.45 16.89 19.88
C LYS A 121 -13.72 15.88 20.99
N LYS A 122 -14.86 15.18 20.94
CA LYS A 122 -15.25 14.14 21.90
C LYS A 122 -15.15 12.78 21.22
N ILE A 123 -14.32 11.91 21.77
CA ILE A 123 -14.05 10.58 21.22
C ILE A 123 -14.38 9.50 22.24
N LEU A 124 -14.42 8.24 21.79
CA LEU A 124 -14.51 7.08 22.67
C LEU A 124 -13.21 6.29 22.60
N VAL A 125 -12.65 5.93 23.75
CA VAL A 125 -11.50 5.03 23.88
C VAL A 125 -11.93 3.88 24.76
N ASN A 126 -11.98 2.66 24.22
CA ASN A 126 -12.50 1.47 24.90
C ASN A 126 -13.88 1.71 25.56
N GLY A 127 -14.74 2.48 24.89
CA GLY A 127 -16.07 2.86 25.37
C GLY A 127 -16.12 4.06 26.32
N GLU A 128 -14.97 4.55 26.81
CA GLU A 128 -14.90 5.73 27.67
C GLU A 128 -14.83 7.03 26.88
N ARG A 129 -15.60 8.05 27.28
CA ARG A 129 -15.56 9.37 26.65
C ARG A 129 -14.28 10.11 27.01
N LYS A 130 -13.53 10.57 26.01
CA LYS A 130 -12.36 11.46 26.16
C LYS A 130 -12.56 12.74 25.35
N LYS A 131 -11.83 13.80 25.71
CA LYS A 131 -11.83 15.08 24.99
C LYS A 131 -10.43 15.35 24.46
N ILE A 132 -10.33 15.66 23.18
CA ILE A 132 -9.08 16.00 22.49
C ILE A 132 -9.10 17.46 22.02
N LYS A 133 -7.94 18.02 21.67
CA LYS A 133 -7.82 19.39 21.16
C LYS A 133 -8.17 19.46 19.67
N GLU A 134 -7.48 18.69 18.85
CA GLU A 134 -7.70 18.60 17.41
C GLU A 134 -8.61 17.38 17.09
N PRO A 135 -9.64 17.51 16.24
CA PRO A 135 -10.48 16.38 15.83
C PRO A 135 -9.88 15.61 14.63
N ALA A 136 -10.42 14.42 14.35
CA ALA A 136 -10.24 13.80 13.04
C ALA A 136 -10.99 14.61 11.97
N ILE A 137 -10.42 14.77 10.78
CA ILE A 137 -11.07 15.55 9.69
C ILE A 137 -10.94 14.85 8.34
N ILE A 138 -11.83 15.21 7.41
CA ILE A 138 -11.68 14.87 6.00
C ILE A 138 -11.13 16.10 5.27
N LYS A 139 -9.98 15.95 4.60
CA LYS A 139 -9.32 17.01 3.83
C LYS A 139 -8.89 16.44 2.48
N ARG A 140 -9.37 17.05 1.38
CA ARG A 140 -9.09 16.61 0.00
C ARG A 140 -9.41 15.13 -0.24
N GLY A 141 -10.51 14.63 0.32
CA GLY A 141 -10.93 13.24 0.17
C GLY A 141 -10.15 12.23 1.01
N ARG A 142 -9.18 12.68 1.84
CA ARG A 142 -8.44 11.83 2.78
C ARG A 142 -8.86 12.11 4.21
N ILE A 143 -8.85 11.07 5.03
CA ILE A 143 -9.12 11.16 6.46
C ILE A 143 -7.81 11.41 7.17
N PHE A 144 -7.77 12.44 8.01
CA PHE A 144 -6.63 12.79 8.84
C PHE A 144 -6.96 12.66 10.31
N VAL A 145 -6.00 12.17 11.07
CA VAL A 145 -6.10 12.02 12.52
C VAL A 145 -4.90 12.68 13.21
N PRO A 146 -5.10 13.28 14.40
CA PRO A 146 -4.04 13.94 15.15
C PRO A 146 -3.18 12.94 15.93
N LEU A 147 -1.86 12.99 15.77
CA LEU A 147 -0.96 12.07 16.48
C LEU A 147 -0.82 12.38 17.97
N GLN A 148 -0.88 13.65 18.36
CA GLN A 148 -0.61 14.06 19.74
C GLN A 148 -1.54 13.43 20.78
N PRO A 149 -2.88 13.38 20.61
CA PRO A 149 -3.74 12.66 21.54
C PRO A 149 -3.61 11.14 21.41
N LEU A 150 -3.36 10.62 20.20
CA LEU A 150 -3.27 9.17 19.97
C LEU A 150 -2.12 8.51 20.73
N LYS A 151 -1.04 9.24 21.03
CA LYS A 151 0.10 8.72 21.81
C LYS A 151 -0.26 8.30 23.24
N GLU A 152 -1.42 8.74 23.77
CA GLU A 152 -1.87 8.36 25.11
C GLU A 152 -2.47 6.94 25.16
N TRP A 153 -2.97 6.45 24.02
CA TRP A 153 -3.75 5.21 23.94
C TRP A 153 -3.16 4.18 23.00
N LEU A 154 -2.40 4.65 22.00
CA LEU A 154 -1.60 3.82 21.12
C LEU A 154 -0.16 3.82 21.62
N ASN A 155 0.51 2.69 21.46
CA ASN A 155 1.83 2.44 21.98
C ASN A 155 2.90 3.00 21.03
N PHE A 156 3.07 4.34 21.04
CA PHE A 156 4.15 5.03 20.34
C PHE A 156 4.63 6.29 21.08
N SER A 157 5.88 6.69 20.84
CA SER A 157 6.44 7.97 21.26
C SER A 157 6.33 8.98 20.13
N LEU A 158 6.21 10.27 20.47
CA LEU A 158 6.09 11.36 19.49
C LEU A 158 7.04 12.51 19.85
N SER A 159 7.79 13.00 18.86
CA SER A 159 8.62 14.20 18.96
C SER A 159 8.46 15.09 17.72
N TRP A 160 8.60 16.41 17.91
CA TRP A 160 8.62 17.40 16.83
C TRP A 160 9.79 18.37 17.03
N ASP A 161 10.54 18.61 15.96
CA ASP A 161 11.61 19.58 15.88
C ASP A 161 11.22 20.70 14.90
N MET A 162 11.05 21.90 15.45
CA MET A 162 10.61 23.08 14.72
C MET A 162 11.71 23.70 13.86
N GLU A 163 12.99 23.51 14.19
CA GLU A 163 14.10 24.06 13.41
C GLU A 163 14.30 23.28 12.11
N SER A 164 14.26 21.95 12.20
CA SER A 164 14.40 21.07 11.04
C SER A 164 13.08 20.79 10.31
N ASN A 165 11.94 21.22 10.87
CA ASN A 165 10.59 20.93 10.37
C ASN A 165 10.32 19.41 10.26
N THR A 166 10.80 18.66 11.26
CA THR A 166 10.71 17.19 11.28
C THR A 166 9.98 16.67 12.51
N GLY A 167 9.18 15.62 12.30
CA GLY A 167 8.49 14.88 13.35
C GLY A 167 8.87 13.40 13.32
N THR A 168 8.87 12.77 14.48
CA THR A 168 9.16 11.34 14.60
C THR A 168 8.13 10.69 15.52
N ALA A 169 7.50 9.62 15.02
CA ALA A 169 6.60 8.77 15.78
C ALA A 169 7.15 7.33 15.76
N ILE A 170 7.52 6.77 16.92
CA ILE A 170 8.13 5.44 17.00
C ILE A 170 7.28 4.53 17.86
N SER A 171 6.87 3.39 17.32
CA SER A 171 6.17 2.33 18.06
C SER A 171 6.97 1.91 19.28
N THR A 172 6.35 1.94 20.45
CA THR A 172 6.92 1.46 21.73
C THR A 172 6.49 0.03 22.06
N LEU A 173 5.64 -0.58 21.21
CA LEU A 173 5.23 -1.98 21.36
C LEU A 173 6.41 -2.94 21.36
N LYS A 174 6.38 -3.86 22.32
CA LYS A 174 7.25 -5.04 22.37
C LYS A 174 6.42 -6.27 22.03
N GLY A 175 6.66 -6.87 20.86
CA GLY A 175 5.92 -8.05 20.40
C GLY A 175 4.86 -7.73 19.34
N THR A 176 3.87 -8.63 19.21
CA THR A 176 2.76 -8.47 18.26
C THR A 176 1.75 -7.44 18.77
N TYR A 177 1.21 -6.66 17.85
CA TYR A 177 0.14 -5.70 18.10
C TYR A 177 -1.23 -6.26 17.70
N LEU A 178 -1.24 -7.46 17.13
CA LEU A 178 -2.45 -8.14 16.71
C LEU A 178 -3.07 -8.85 17.92
N PRO A 179 -4.41 -8.81 18.06
CA PRO A 179 -5.10 -9.59 19.08
C PRO A 179 -4.93 -11.10 18.81
N ALA A 180 -5.13 -11.92 19.85
CA ALA A 180 -5.09 -13.38 19.70
C ALA A 180 -6.16 -13.87 18.71
N ASN A 181 -7.32 -13.19 18.67
CA ASN A 181 -8.44 -13.53 17.80
C ASN A 181 -8.93 -12.26 17.11
N PHE A 182 -9.27 -12.36 15.84
CA PHE A 182 -9.82 -11.26 15.06
C PHE A 182 -10.72 -11.79 13.96
N ASP A 183 -11.88 -11.20 13.79
CA ASP A 183 -12.86 -11.61 12.79
C ASP A 183 -13.45 -10.37 12.12
N LEU A 184 -13.34 -10.27 10.79
CA LEU A 184 -13.88 -9.13 10.05
C LEU A 184 -15.40 -8.99 10.18
N ARG A 185 -16.14 -10.04 10.59
CA ARG A 185 -17.57 -9.99 10.89
C ARG A 185 -17.90 -9.02 12.02
N ASP A 186 -17.06 -8.96 13.05
CA ASP A 186 -17.26 -8.09 14.22
C ASP A 186 -17.08 -6.59 13.88
N TYR A 187 -16.56 -6.30 12.68
CA TYR A 187 -16.19 -4.97 12.22
C TYR A 187 -16.91 -4.55 10.93
N ASP A 188 -17.95 -5.27 10.49
CA ASP A 188 -18.66 -4.98 9.22
C ASP A 188 -17.74 -4.96 7.99
N ARG A 189 -16.68 -5.79 8.00
CA ARG A 189 -15.65 -5.85 6.96
C ARG A 189 -15.61 -7.18 6.19
N MET A 190 -16.52 -8.09 6.51
CA MET A 190 -16.73 -9.32 5.74
C MET A 190 -17.74 -9.05 4.62
N VAL A 191 -17.44 -9.56 3.43
CA VAL A 191 -18.34 -9.54 2.28
C VAL A 191 -19.39 -10.64 2.44
N ALA A 192 -20.63 -10.39 2.02
CA ALA A 192 -21.65 -11.44 2.01
C ALA A 192 -21.17 -12.70 1.25
N VAL A 193 -21.49 -13.88 1.77
CA VAL A 193 -21.10 -15.15 1.14
C VAL A 193 -21.80 -15.29 -0.20
N LYS A 194 -21.02 -15.52 -1.26
CA LYS A 194 -21.49 -15.73 -2.63
C LYS A 194 -21.46 -17.23 -2.98
N ASP A 195 -22.03 -17.59 -4.12
CA ASP A 195 -22.11 -18.98 -4.59
C ASP A 195 -21.65 -19.10 -6.04
N GLN A 196 -20.56 -19.85 -6.25
CA GLN A 196 -20.00 -20.13 -7.57
C GLN A 196 -20.75 -21.24 -8.33
N GLY A 197 -21.64 -21.98 -7.65
CA GLY A 197 -22.32 -23.14 -8.19
C GLY A 197 -21.36 -24.25 -8.62
N ASN A 198 -21.57 -24.79 -9.82
CA ASN A 198 -20.80 -25.92 -10.35
C ASN A 198 -19.64 -25.52 -11.28
N LEU A 199 -19.30 -24.22 -11.35
CA LEU A 199 -18.24 -23.71 -12.22
C LEU A 199 -16.88 -23.67 -11.51
N GLY A 200 -15.80 -23.70 -12.29
CA GLY A 200 -14.41 -23.64 -11.83
C GLY A 200 -13.91 -22.23 -11.49
N THR A 201 -14.78 -21.37 -10.95
CA THR A 201 -14.55 -19.91 -10.84
C THR A 201 -14.12 -19.46 -9.45
N CYS A 202 -13.74 -20.38 -8.55
CA CYS A 202 -13.31 -20.05 -7.18
C CYS A 202 -12.23 -18.95 -7.12
N TRP A 203 -11.27 -18.97 -8.05
CA TRP A 203 -10.24 -17.95 -8.19
C TRP A 203 -10.82 -16.54 -8.38
N ALA A 204 -11.85 -16.40 -9.21
CA ALA A 204 -12.50 -15.11 -9.49
C ALA A 204 -13.29 -14.61 -8.27
N PHE A 205 -14.02 -15.51 -7.60
CA PHE A 205 -14.72 -15.20 -6.36
C PHE A 205 -13.74 -14.80 -5.25
N ALA A 206 -12.65 -15.54 -5.04
CA ALA A 206 -11.70 -15.24 -3.99
C ALA A 206 -10.96 -13.91 -4.24
N SER A 207 -10.51 -13.66 -5.47
CA SER A 207 -9.90 -12.38 -5.85
C SER A 207 -10.85 -11.20 -5.63
N LEU A 208 -12.10 -11.28 -6.09
CA LEU A 208 -13.07 -10.19 -5.93
C LEU A 208 -13.53 -10.05 -4.49
N THR A 209 -13.73 -11.12 -3.74
CA THR A 209 -14.14 -11.05 -2.32
C THR A 209 -13.04 -10.40 -1.47
N ALA A 210 -11.77 -10.73 -1.70
CA ALA A 210 -10.65 -10.06 -1.04
C ALA A 210 -10.57 -8.56 -1.41
N LEU A 211 -10.77 -8.22 -2.68
CA LEU A 211 -10.83 -6.83 -3.15
C LEU A 211 -12.01 -6.07 -2.53
N GLU A 212 -13.21 -6.63 -2.52
CA GLU A 212 -14.42 -6.04 -1.92
C GLU A 212 -14.24 -5.80 -0.42
N SER A 213 -13.72 -6.80 0.31
CA SER A 213 -13.42 -6.67 1.73
C SER A 213 -12.41 -5.56 2.01
N SER A 214 -11.44 -5.35 1.10
CA SER A 214 -10.47 -4.26 1.24
C SER A 214 -11.08 -2.85 1.21
N MET A 215 -12.28 -2.73 0.64
CA MET A 215 -13.04 -1.49 0.52
C MET A 215 -14.09 -1.32 1.63
N LEU A 216 -14.31 -2.36 2.45
CA LEU A 216 -15.26 -2.29 3.57
C LEU A 216 -14.62 -1.68 4.83
N PRO A 217 -15.43 -0.96 5.63
CA PRO A 217 -16.86 -0.65 5.42
C PRO A 217 -17.10 0.62 4.58
N GLU A 218 -16.05 1.29 4.11
CA GLU A 218 -16.14 2.60 3.46
C GLU A 218 -16.96 2.59 2.16
N GLN A 219 -16.83 1.54 1.36
CA GLN A 219 -17.43 1.43 0.03
C GLN A 219 -17.95 0.01 -0.19
N PRO A 220 -19.18 -0.32 0.25
CA PRO A 220 -19.80 -1.61 -0.03
C PRO A 220 -20.16 -1.71 -1.50
N ILE A 221 -19.40 -2.50 -2.26
CA ILE A 221 -19.59 -2.72 -3.70
C ILE A 221 -19.48 -4.21 -3.96
N SER A 222 -20.32 -4.72 -4.87
CA SER A 222 -20.23 -6.10 -5.36
C SER A 222 -19.78 -6.11 -6.82
N PHE A 223 -18.76 -6.89 -7.11
CA PHE A 223 -18.17 -7.05 -8.42
C PHE A 223 -18.53 -8.41 -9.03
N SER A 224 -18.59 -8.41 -10.35
CA SER A 224 -18.98 -9.52 -11.20
C SER A 224 -17.86 -10.54 -11.35
N ALA A 225 -18.02 -11.69 -10.72
CA ALA A 225 -17.17 -12.86 -10.98
C ALA A 225 -17.37 -13.41 -12.41
N ASP A 226 -18.53 -13.17 -13.03
CA ASP A 226 -18.83 -13.65 -14.38
C ASP A 226 -17.98 -12.92 -15.42
N HIS A 227 -18.03 -11.59 -15.41
CA HIS A 227 -17.14 -10.76 -16.22
C HIS A 227 -15.65 -11.09 -16.02
N MET A 228 -15.19 -11.29 -14.78
CA MET A 228 -13.78 -11.66 -14.55
C MET A 228 -13.44 -13.00 -15.20
N SER A 229 -14.33 -13.99 -15.11
CA SER A 229 -14.08 -15.33 -15.63
C SER A 229 -14.34 -15.49 -17.14
N MET A 230 -15.19 -14.65 -17.75
CA MET A 230 -15.54 -14.74 -19.18
C MET A 230 -14.88 -13.67 -20.06
N ARG A 231 -14.44 -12.54 -19.49
CA ARG A 231 -13.91 -11.37 -20.23
C ARG A 231 -12.50 -10.98 -19.80
N ASN A 232 -11.73 -11.96 -19.33
CA ASN A 232 -10.29 -11.80 -19.16
C ASN A 232 -9.55 -12.12 -20.47
N SER A 233 -8.24 -11.87 -20.48
CA SER A 233 -7.40 -12.07 -21.67
C SER A 233 -6.86 -13.49 -21.82
N PHE A 234 -7.15 -14.38 -20.87
CA PHE A 234 -6.82 -15.79 -20.96
C PHE A 234 -7.94 -16.51 -21.70
N SER A 235 -7.58 -17.28 -22.72
CA SER A 235 -8.54 -18.11 -23.45
C SER A 235 -8.79 -19.40 -22.66
N SER A 236 -9.61 -19.32 -21.60
CA SER A 236 -9.97 -20.46 -20.75
C SER A 236 -11.47 -20.54 -20.54
N ASP A 237 -12.01 -21.76 -20.52
CA ASP A 237 -13.41 -22.01 -20.19
C ASP A 237 -13.64 -21.90 -18.67
N GLN A 238 -14.80 -21.42 -18.25
CA GLN A 238 -15.13 -21.26 -16.82
C GLN A 238 -15.07 -22.60 -16.03
N ALA A 239 -15.17 -23.75 -16.70
CA ALA A 239 -15.05 -25.07 -16.09
C ALA A 239 -13.59 -25.53 -15.88
N GLU A 240 -12.61 -24.92 -16.55
CA GLU A 240 -11.21 -25.35 -16.53
C GLU A 240 -10.46 -24.94 -15.25
N GLY A 241 -11.05 -24.05 -14.45
CA GLY A 241 -10.37 -23.47 -13.29
C GLY A 241 -9.62 -22.20 -13.65
N GLY A 242 -8.81 -21.71 -12.71
CA GLY A 242 -7.94 -20.57 -12.93
C GLY A 242 -7.01 -20.35 -11.75
N GLU A 243 -6.09 -19.40 -11.91
CA GLU A 243 -5.09 -19.06 -10.90
C GLU A 243 -5.21 -17.59 -10.48
N TYR A 244 -4.71 -17.25 -9.29
CA TYR A 244 -4.71 -15.87 -8.78
C TYR A 244 -4.02 -14.87 -9.73
N THR A 245 -3.04 -15.33 -10.53
CA THR A 245 -2.33 -14.51 -11.52
C THR A 245 -3.26 -13.99 -12.61
N MET A 246 -4.30 -14.75 -12.97
CA MET A 246 -5.32 -14.33 -13.93
C MET A 246 -6.17 -13.20 -13.38
N GLY A 247 -6.63 -13.33 -12.13
CA GLY A 247 -7.36 -12.29 -11.41
C GLY A 247 -6.52 -11.01 -11.28
N MET A 248 -5.25 -11.14 -10.93
CA MET A 248 -4.32 -10.00 -10.91
C MET A 248 -4.21 -9.31 -12.27
N ALA A 249 -3.94 -10.05 -13.35
CA ALA A 249 -3.75 -9.48 -14.68
C ALA A 249 -5.02 -8.79 -15.21
N TYR A 250 -6.21 -9.38 -14.98
CA TYR A 250 -7.50 -8.77 -15.32
C TYR A 250 -7.68 -7.41 -14.62
N LEU A 251 -7.39 -7.35 -13.31
CA LEU A 251 -7.54 -6.14 -12.50
C LEU A 251 -6.50 -5.06 -12.85
N THR A 252 -5.22 -5.42 -12.98
CA THR A 252 -4.13 -4.46 -13.27
C THR A 252 -4.11 -3.98 -14.71
N SER A 253 -4.80 -4.67 -15.61
CA SER A 253 -4.99 -4.25 -17.00
C SER A 253 -6.26 -3.43 -17.23
N TRP A 254 -7.01 -3.12 -16.16
CA TRP A 254 -8.29 -2.39 -16.19
C TRP A 254 -9.34 -3.03 -17.11
N GLN A 255 -9.32 -4.36 -17.24
CA GLN A 255 -10.42 -5.10 -17.86
C GLN A 255 -11.65 -5.14 -16.94
N GLY A 256 -11.44 -4.92 -15.64
CA GLY A 256 -12.46 -4.60 -14.65
C GLY A 256 -11.84 -4.13 -13.34
N PRO A 257 -12.51 -4.32 -12.19
CA PRO A 257 -13.72 -5.12 -12.01
C PRO A 257 -14.99 -4.40 -12.47
N VAL A 258 -15.94 -5.16 -13.01
CA VAL A 258 -17.29 -4.69 -13.38
C VAL A 258 -18.25 -4.96 -12.23
N LEU A 259 -19.32 -4.16 -12.11
CA LEU A 259 -20.33 -4.35 -11.08
C LEU A 259 -21.16 -5.61 -11.34
N GLU A 260 -21.49 -6.35 -10.27
CA GLU A 260 -22.35 -7.55 -10.33
C GLU A 260 -23.71 -7.25 -10.98
N GLU A 261 -24.28 -6.07 -10.75
CA GLU A 261 -25.58 -5.69 -11.34
C GLU A 261 -25.56 -5.53 -12.88
N LEU A 262 -24.38 -5.35 -13.47
CA LEU A 262 -24.21 -5.18 -14.92
C LEU A 262 -23.88 -6.49 -15.62
N ASP A 263 -23.35 -7.47 -14.90
CA ASP A 263 -22.98 -8.79 -15.39
C ASP A 263 -23.24 -9.84 -14.30
N PRO A 264 -24.51 -10.22 -14.08
CA PRO A 264 -24.89 -11.09 -12.97
C PRO A 264 -24.38 -12.52 -13.14
N TYR A 265 -23.82 -13.09 -12.08
CA TYR A 265 -23.19 -14.39 -12.14
C TYR A 265 -24.15 -15.55 -12.45
N GLY A 266 -23.72 -16.46 -13.33
CA GLY A 266 -24.37 -17.74 -13.57
C GLY A 266 -25.59 -17.69 -14.50
N ASP A 267 -25.84 -16.58 -15.17
CA ASP A 267 -26.92 -16.48 -16.19
C ASP A 267 -26.49 -16.97 -17.59
N GLY A 268 -25.21 -17.30 -17.74
CA GLY A 268 -24.59 -17.81 -18.97
C GLY A 268 -24.31 -16.74 -20.02
N LYS A 269 -24.29 -15.46 -19.64
CA LYS A 269 -24.05 -14.34 -20.54
C LYS A 269 -23.09 -13.35 -19.88
N SER A 270 -22.19 -12.81 -20.68
CA SER A 270 -21.42 -11.63 -20.28
C SER A 270 -21.52 -10.54 -21.35
N PRO A 271 -22.06 -9.35 -21.07
CA PRO A 271 -22.17 -8.28 -22.07
C PRO A 271 -20.81 -7.77 -22.54
N ASN A 272 -20.70 -7.43 -23.82
CA ASN A 272 -19.48 -6.82 -24.38
C ASN A 272 -19.36 -5.34 -23.98
N GLY A 273 -18.12 -4.88 -23.79
CA GLY A 273 -17.81 -3.45 -23.68
C GLY A 273 -18.11 -2.81 -22.33
N LEU A 274 -18.44 -3.61 -21.31
CA LEU A 274 -18.52 -3.14 -19.92
C LEU A 274 -17.16 -2.55 -19.48
N LYS A 275 -17.23 -1.57 -18.58
CA LYS A 275 -16.08 -0.78 -18.15
C LYS A 275 -15.79 -1.02 -16.68
N PRO A 276 -14.52 -0.95 -16.26
CA PRO A 276 -14.15 -1.06 -14.86
C PRO A 276 -14.89 -0.01 -14.02
N SER A 277 -15.36 -0.41 -12.84
CA SER A 277 -15.94 0.48 -11.82
C SER A 277 -14.87 1.05 -10.89
N ARG A 278 -13.72 0.38 -10.80
CA ARG A 278 -12.55 0.78 -10.01
C ARG A 278 -11.27 0.47 -10.78
N HIS A 279 -10.21 1.21 -10.47
CA HIS A 279 -8.86 0.91 -10.94
C HIS A 279 -8.05 0.32 -9.79
N VAL A 280 -7.56 -0.91 -9.98
CA VAL A 280 -6.62 -1.53 -9.04
C VAL A 280 -5.21 -1.06 -9.38
N GLN A 281 -4.56 -0.46 -8.39
CA GLN A 281 -3.27 0.22 -8.49
C GLN A 281 -2.19 -0.38 -7.59
N GLU A 282 -2.59 -1.18 -6.60
CA GLU A 282 -1.65 -1.91 -5.77
C GLU A 282 -2.20 -3.27 -5.35
N ILE A 283 -1.39 -4.31 -5.59
CA ILE A 283 -1.61 -5.68 -5.15
C ILE A 283 -0.32 -6.14 -4.50
N GLN A 284 -0.40 -6.70 -3.30
CA GLN A 284 0.75 -7.23 -2.56
C GLN A 284 0.65 -8.74 -2.43
N LEU A 285 1.77 -9.44 -2.68
CA LEU A 285 1.92 -10.87 -2.46
C LEU A 285 2.63 -11.08 -1.12
N LEU A 286 2.01 -11.84 -0.23
CA LEU A 286 2.56 -12.13 1.10
C LEU A 286 3.51 -13.32 1.04
N GLU A 287 4.43 -13.37 1.99
CA GLU A 287 5.41 -14.45 2.08
C GLU A 287 4.73 -15.80 2.38
N ASN A 288 5.22 -16.83 1.70
CA ASN A 288 4.74 -18.21 1.81
C ASN A 288 4.68 -18.67 3.29
N LYS A 289 3.49 -19.08 3.74
CA LYS A 289 3.20 -19.57 5.10
C LYS A 289 3.48 -18.57 6.23
N ASN A 290 3.66 -17.28 5.93
CA ASN A 290 3.91 -16.28 6.96
C ASN A 290 2.60 -15.87 7.66
N ILE A 291 2.19 -16.64 8.67
CA ILE A 291 0.94 -16.44 9.42
C ILE A 291 0.84 -15.02 9.98
N GLN A 292 1.94 -14.49 10.53
CA GLN A 292 1.94 -13.17 11.16
C GLN A 292 1.70 -12.06 10.13
N GLU A 293 2.26 -12.21 8.92
CA GLU A 293 2.02 -11.27 7.82
C GLU A 293 0.60 -11.37 7.26
N ILE A 294 0.05 -12.58 7.14
CA ILE A 294 -1.34 -12.79 6.73
C ILE A 294 -2.29 -12.09 7.71
N LYS A 295 -2.11 -12.29 9.02
CA LYS A 295 -2.92 -11.62 10.05
C LYS A 295 -2.76 -10.10 10.00
N ASP A 296 -1.54 -9.59 9.80
CA ASP A 296 -1.27 -8.16 9.65
C ASP A 296 -2.05 -7.56 8.47
N ALA A 297 -2.06 -8.27 7.34
CA ALA A 297 -2.82 -7.86 6.15
C ALA A 297 -4.34 -7.91 6.38
N VAL A 298 -4.87 -8.96 7.01
CA VAL A 298 -6.29 -9.07 7.38
C VAL A 298 -6.72 -7.92 8.29
N TYR A 299 -5.90 -7.62 9.30
CA TYR A 299 -6.19 -6.58 10.28
C TYR A 299 -6.23 -5.18 9.63
N LYS A 300 -5.23 -4.86 8.82
CA LYS A 300 -5.08 -3.54 8.18
C LYS A 300 -6.03 -3.38 6.99
N TYR A 301 -5.91 -4.25 6.01
CA TYR A 301 -6.47 -4.00 4.68
C TYR A 301 -7.82 -4.66 4.49
N GLY A 302 -8.03 -5.87 5.02
CA GLY A 302 -9.26 -6.65 4.81
C GLY A 302 -8.91 -8.07 4.39
N ALA A 303 -9.89 -8.83 3.89
CA ALA A 303 -9.69 -10.25 3.60
C ALA A 303 -8.51 -10.52 2.63
N VAL A 304 -7.85 -11.66 2.83
CA VAL A 304 -6.68 -12.09 2.04
C VAL A 304 -7.07 -13.31 1.22
N GLN A 305 -6.92 -13.26 -0.10
CA GLN A 305 -7.12 -14.44 -0.96
C GLN A 305 -6.03 -15.47 -0.67
N THR A 306 -6.40 -16.74 -0.61
CA THR A 306 -5.46 -17.85 -0.49
C THR A 306 -5.98 -19.11 -1.17
N SER A 307 -5.09 -20.06 -1.36
CA SER A 307 -5.38 -21.31 -2.04
C SER A 307 -5.07 -22.50 -1.14
N LEU A 308 -5.84 -23.57 -1.28
CA LEU A 308 -5.66 -24.81 -0.55
C LEU A 308 -6.06 -26.03 -1.38
N PHE A 309 -5.61 -27.20 -0.93
CA PHE A 309 -6.28 -28.43 -1.30
C PHE A 309 -7.52 -28.54 -0.44
N PHE A 310 -8.68 -28.71 -1.05
CA PHE A 310 -9.95 -28.74 -0.37
C PHE A 310 -10.77 -29.95 -0.81
N ALA A 311 -11.03 -30.83 0.16
CA ALA A 311 -11.77 -32.06 -0.06
C ALA A 311 -12.70 -32.36 1.13
N PRO A 312 -13.68 -31.48 1.42
CA PRO A 312 -14.50 -31.57 2.63
C PRO A 312 -15.45 -32.76 2.65
N LYS A 313 -15.66 -33.43 1.52
CA LYS A 313 -16.41 -34.70 1.45
C LYS A 313 -15.71 -35.85 2.18
N TYR A 314 -14.42 -35.73 2.49
CA TYR A 314 -13.69 -36.73 3.25
C TYR A 314 -13.73 -36.36 4.74
N PRO A 315 -14.41 -37.15 5.59
CA PRO A 315 -14.63 -36.80 6.99
C PRO A 315 -13.35 -36.80 7.83
N MET A 316 -12.22 -37.30 7.29
CA MET A 316 -10.92 -37.21 7.94
C MET A 316 -10.29 -35.82 7.83
N TYR A 317 -10.73 -34.97 6.90
CA TYR A 317 -10.20 -33.62 6.72
C TYR A 317 -11.17 -32.54 7.19
N TYR A 318 -12.47 -32.81 7.20
CA TYR A 318 -13.50 -31.83 7.55
C TYR A 318 -14.36 -32.34 8.70
N GLN A 319 -14.49 -31.52 9.74
CA GLN A 319 -15.39 -31.73 10.87
C GLN A 319 -16.58 -30.77 10.73
N GLU A 320 -17.78 -31.34 10.60
CA GLU A 320 -18.99 -30.60 10.25
C GLU A 320 -19.51 -29.72 11.40
N ASP A 321 -19.60 -30.25 12.63
CA ASP A 321 -20.14 -29.52 13.80
C ASP A 321 -19.37 -28.23 14.14
N ASN A 322 -18.06 -28.22 13.88
CA ASN A 322 -17.15 -27.11 14.12
C ASN A 322 -16.83 -26.32 12.85
N ALA A 323 -17.37 -26.73 11.69
CA ALA A 323 -16.99 -26.25 10.37
C ALA A 323 -15.46 -26.09 10.24
N SER A 324 -14.69 -27.13 10.55
CA SER A 324 -13.23 -27.06 10.65
C SER A 324 -12.56 -27.99 9.65
N TYR A 325 -11.44 -27.54 9.07
CA TYR A 325 -10.70 -28.21 8.02
C TYR A 325 -9.21 -28.31 8.37
N PHE A 326 -8.64 -29.49 8.17
CA PHE A 326 -7.21 -29.70 8.25
C PHE A 326 -6.76 -30.76 7.25
N TYR A 327 -5.95 -30.34 6.28
CA TYR A 327 -5.26 -31.23 5.38
C TYR A 327 -3.76 -31.24 5.64
N ASN A 328 -3.20 -32.43 5.89
CA ASN A 328 -1.78 -32.63 6.19
C ASN A 328 -1.05 -33.50 5.14
N GLY A 329 -1.62 -33.64 3.95
CA GLY A 329 -1.03 -34.42 2.85
C GLY A 329 -0.24 -33.58 1.87
N THR A 330 0.00 -34.13 0.67
CA THR A 330 0.86 -33.54 -0.37
C THR A 330 0.13 -33.28 -1.70
N GLN A 331 -1.20 -33.36 -1.72
CA GLN A 331 -1.98 -33.06 -2.93
C GLN A 331 -1.84 -31.59 -3.29
N ALA A 332 -1.82 -31.34 -4.59
CA ALA A 332 -1.79 -29.98 -5.14
C ALA A 332 -3.08 -29.23 -4.77
N VAL A 333 -2.96 -27.91 -4.68
CA VAL A 333 -4.09 -26.99 -4.53
C VAL A 333 -5.15 -27.24 -5.60
N ASN A 334 -6.43 -27.15 -5.21
CA ASN A 334 -7.57 -27.29 -6.13
C ASN A 334 -8.71 -26.28 -5.85
N HIS A 335 -8.55 -25.39 -4.86
CA HIS A 335 -9.59 -24.44 -4.46
C HIS A 335 -9.00 -23.15 -3.89
N ASP A 336 -9.70 -22.05 -4.13
CA ASP A 336 -9.37 -20.71 -3.61
C ASP A 336 -10.45 -20.24 -2.64
N VAL A 337 -10.03 -19.62 -1.54
CA VAL A 337 -10.89 -19.05 -0.49
C VAL A 337 -10.32 -17.72 -0.01
N VAL A 338 -11.01 -17.04 0.90
CA VAL A 338 -10.48 -15.82 1.52
C VAL A 338 -10.36 -15.97 3.03
N ILE A 339 -9.22 -15.57 3.59
CA ILE A 339 -8.99 -15.47 5.03
C ILE A 339 -9.62 -14.16 5.51
N ILE A 340 -10.59 -14.27 6.41
CA ILE A 340 -11.33 -13.14 6.98
C ILE A 340 -11.02 -12.89 8.46
N GLY A 341 -10.13 -13.71 9.04
CA GLY A 341 -9.84 -13.64 10.46
C GLY A 341 -8.96 -14.79 10.93
N TRP A 342 -8.81 -14.88 12.24
CA TRP A 342 -8.08 -15.93 12.90
C TRP A 342 -8.50 -16.09 14.37
N ASP A 343 -8.24 -17.26 14.93
CA ASP A 343 -8.39 -17.58 16.34
C ASP A 343 -7.18 -18.42 16.78
N ASP A 344 -6.30 -17.83 17.59
CA ASP A 344 -5.08 -18.50 18.07
C ASP A 344 -5.36 -19.58 19.12
N ASN A 345 -6.57 -19.61 19.67
CA ASN A 345 -6.99 -20.55 20.69
C ASN A 345 -8.03 -21.54 20.16
N PHE A 346 -8.20 -21.64 18.83
CA PHE A 346 -9.07 -22.63 18.23
C PHE A 346 -8.51 -24.04 18.49
N GLY A 347 -9.20 -24.80 19.33
CA GLY A 347 -8.71 -26.07 19.85
C GLY A 347 -8.37 -27.10 18.77
N ALA A 348 -7.20 -27.73 18.86
CA ALA A 348 -6.77 -28.81 17.97
C ALA A 348 -7.71 -30.03 17.99
N ASP A 349 -8.43 -30.24 19.09
CA ASP A 349 -9.44 -31.30 19.25
C ASP A 349 -10.75 -31.03 18.49
N ARG A 350 -10.92 -29.82 17.93
CA ARG A 350 -12.09 -29.45 17.12
C ARG A 350 -11.98 -29.85 15.64
N PHE A 351 -10.81 -30.31 15.20
CA PHE A 351 -10.59 -30.84 13.86
C PHE A 351 -10.83 -32.35 13.81
N ALA A 352 -11.20 -32.87 12.64
CA ALA A 352 -11.42 -34.30 12.44
C ALA A 352 -10.16 -35.15 12.69
N VAL A 353 -9.01 -34.60 12.31
CA VAL A 353 -7.68 -35.08 12.72
C VAL A 353 -7.05 -33.92 13.47
N SER A 354 -6.52 -34.17 14.67
CA SER A 354 -5.94 -33.09 15.47
C SER A 354 -4.61 -32.61 14.88
N PRO A 355 -4.42 -31.31 14.62
CA PRO A 355 -3.10 -30.72 14.45
C PRO A 355 -2.28 -30.81 15.75
N ARG A 356 -1.01 -30.41 15.70
CA ARG A 356 -0.11 -30.48 16.87
C ARG A 356 -0.34 -29.34 17.85
N SER A 357 -0.83 -28.21 17.36
CA SER A 357 -1.10 -26.99 18.12
C SER A 357 -2.50 -26.45 17.82
N ASP A 358 -3.05 -25.72 18.79
CA ASP A 358 -4.22 -24.90 18.58
C ASP A 358 -3.94 -23.79 17.55
N GLY A 359 -5.00 -23.27 16.96
CA GLY A 359 -4.96 -22.12 16.08
C GLY A 359 -5.47 -22.39 14.68
N ALA A 360 -6.30 -21.46 14.20
CA ALA A 360 -6.92 -21.56 12.88
C ALA A 360 -7.08 -20.17 12.23
N PHE A 361 -6.98 -20.15 10.91
CA PHE A 361 -7.56 -19.09 10.11
C PHE A 361 -9.08 -19.26 10.04
N ILE A 362 -9.79 -18.14 10.00
CA ILE A 362 -11.22 -18.09 9.70
C ILE A 362 -11.31 -17.77 8.21
N CYS A 363 -11.91 -18.67 7.44
CA CYS A 363 -11.99 -18.58 5.99
C CYS A 363 -13.45 -18.48 5.54
N GLN A 364 -13.69 -17.66 4.53
CA GLN A 364 -14.95 -17.58 3.81
C GLN A 364 -14.83 -18.32 2.47
N ASN A 365 -15.82 -19.16 2.19
CA ASN A 365 -15.93 -19.92 0.95
C ASN A 365 -16.85 -19.22 -0.07
N SER A 366 -16.91 -19.75 -1.28
CA SER A 366 -17.76 -19.30 -2.39
C SER A 366 -18.80 -20.35 -2.79
N TRP A 367 -19.31 -21.13 -1.83
CA TRP A 367 -20.29 -22.21 -2.06
C TRP A 367 -21.64 -21.95 -1.39
N GLY A 368 -21.98 -20.67 -1.23
CA GLY A 368 -23.21 -20.26 -0.56
C GLY A 368 -23.17 -20.44 0.97
N THR A 369 -24.23 -19.97 1.62
CA THR A 369 -24.35 -19.95 3.09
C THR A 369 -24.61 -21.31 3.71
N ASP A 370 -25.02 -22.31 2.91
CA ASP A 370 -25.31 -23.66 3.39
C ASP A 370 -24.04 -24.46 3.71
N PHE A 371 -22.87 -24.00 3.22
CA PHE A 371 -21.59 -24.60 3.54
C PHE A 371 -21.07 -24.14 4.90
N GLY A 372 -20.66 -25.06 5.78
CA GLY A 372 -20.05 -24.73 7.07
C GLY A 372 -20.95 -23.89 7.97
N ASP A 373 -20.36 -22.89 8.63
CA ASP A 373 -21.08 -21.94 9.48
C ASP A 373 -21.45 -20.69 8.67
N GLY A 374 -22.55 -20.76 7.92
CA GLY A 374 -23.03 -19.64 7.12
C GLY A 374 -22.11 -19.27 5.95
N GLY A 375 -21.35 -20.23 5.41
CA GLY A 375 -20.33 -20.04 4.38
C GLY A 375 -18.91 -19.83 4.92
N VAL A 376 -18.73 -19.85 6.24
CA VAL A 376 -17.46 -19.67 6.93
C VAL A 376 -17.00 -20.99 7.55
N PHE A 377 -15.68 -21.18 7.62
CA PHE A 377 -15.07 -22.37 8.18
C PHE A 377 -13.67 -22.07 8.73
N TYR A 378 -13.17 -22.91 9.63
CA TYR A 378 -11.86 -22.79 10.25
C TYR A 378 -10.85 -23.66 9.51
N VAL A 379 -9.67 -23.14 9.20
CA VAL A 379 -8.56 -23.90 8.61
C VAL A 379 -7.38 -23.89 9.56
N SER A 380 -6.88 -25.05 9.96
CA SER A 380 -5.71 -25.12 10.85
C SER A 380 -4.53 -24.36 10.24
N TYR A 381 -3.77 -23.65 11.08
CA TYR A 381 -2.48 -23.06 10.67
C TYR A 381 -1.48 -24.10 10.14
N GLU A 382 -1.65 -25.36 10.53
CA GLU A 382 -0.77 -26.45 10.12
C GLU A 382 -1.19 -27.10 8.79
N ASP A 383 -2.30 -26.67 8.17
CA ASP A 383 -2.72 -27.17 6.87
C ASP A 383 -1.58 -27.02 5.84
N SER A 384 -1.36 -28.06 5.02
CA SER A 384 -0.24 -28.14 4.09
C SER A 384 -0.21 -27.00 3.07
N ASN A 385 -1.36 -26.43 2.70
CA ASN A 385 -1.46 -25.49 1.58
C ASN A 385 -1.90 -24.08 1.99
N ILE A 386 -2.75 -23.91 3.03
CA ILE A 386 -3.26 -22.58 3.44
C ILE A 386 -2.13 -21.57 3.65
N GLY A 387 -2.26 -20.35 3.13
CA GLY A 387 -1.23 -19.33 3.31
C GLY A 387 0.02 -19.49 2.44
N SER A 388 0.10 -20.51 1.57
CA SER A 388 1.25 -20.67 0.66
C SER A 388 1.27 -19.66 -0.48
N GLN A 389 0.09 -19.24 -0.91
CA GLN A 389 -0.17 -18.17 -1.86
C GLN A 389 -1.16 -17.23 -1.19
N CYS A 390 -0.78 -15.96 -1.01
CA CYS A 390 -1.60 -14.96 -0.33
C CYS A 390 -1.55 -13.64 -1.06
N ILE A 391 -2.73 -13.13 -1.43
CA ILE A 391 -2.88 -11.92 -2.25
C ILE A 391 -3.72 -10.91 -1.47
N CYS A 392 -3.20 -9.70 -1.36
CA CYS A 392 -3.87 -8.57 -0.72
C CYS A 392 -4.02 -7.43 -1.73
N TYR A 393 -5.21 -6.85 -1.81
CA TYR A 393 -5.52 -5.71 -2.67
C TYR A 393 -5.51 -4.45 -1.81
N THR A 394 -4.53 -3.57 -2.02
CA THR A 394 -4.26 -2.44 -1.11
C THR A 394 -4.43 -1.07 -1.77
N GLY A 395 -4.42 -1.01 -3.10
CA GLY A 395 -4.61 0.23 -3.86
C GLY A 395 -5.82 0.12 -4.76
N ILE A 396 -7.00 0.48 -4.27
CA ILE A 396 -8.24 0.48 -5.05
C ILE A 396 -8.72 1.92 -5.19
N GLU A 397 -8.75 2.42 -6.42
CA GLU A 397 -9.02 3.82 -6.69
C GLU A 397 -10.23 4.02 -7.59
N SER A 398 -10.79 5.23 -7.54
CA SER A 398 -11.78 5.69 -8.49
C SER A 398 -11.21 5.71 -9.91
N VAL A 399 -12.05 5.42 -10.90
CA VAL A 399 -11.71 5.50 -12.33
C VAL A 399 -11.34 6.90 -12.81
N LYS A 400 -11.53 7.92 -11.99
CA LYS A 400 -11.16 9.32 -12.27
C LYS A 400 -9.67 9.62 -12.01
N ASN A 401 -8.89 8.65 -11.53
CA ASN A 401 -7.48 8.83 -11.22
C ASN A 401 -6.60 9.10 -12.46
N PHE A 402 -6.93 8.44 -13.58
CA PHE A 402 -6.23 8.50 -14.86
C PHE A 402 -7.24 8.26 -15.99
N ASP A 403 -7.01 8.87 -17.14
CA ASP A 403 -7.91 8.74 -18.29
C ASP A 403 -7.54 7.57 -19.20
N ARG A 404 -6.28 7.11 -19.16
CA ARG A 404 -5.76 6.10 -20.07
C ARG A 404 -4.63 5.27 -19.45
N ILE A 405 -4.58 4.01 -19.87
CA ILE A 405 -3.48 3.07 -19.63
C ILE A 405 -2.88 2.67 -20.98
N TYR A 406 -1.56 2.75 -21.09
CA TYR A 406 -0.78 2.19 -22.19
C TYR A 406 -0.07 0.94 -21.69
N GLN A 407 -0.29 -0.18 -22.37
CA GLN A 407 0.18 -1.50 -21.95
C GLN A 407 0.20 -2.46 -23.15
N SER A 408 0.94 -3.54 -23.00
CA SER A 408 1.05 -4.65 -23.97
C SER A 408 1.25 -5.96 -23.19
N ASP A 409 0.60 -6.09 -22.02
CA ASP A 409 0.81 -7.19 -21.08
C ASP A 409 -0.52 -7.55 -20.41
N LEU A 410 -1.54 -7.87 -21.21
CA LEU A 410 -2.90 -8.11 -20.73
C LEU A 410 -3.02 -9.39 -19.88
N CYS A 411 -2.13 -10.35 -20.08
CA CYS A 411 -1.96 -11.55 -19.25
C CYS A 411 -0.96 -11.33 -18.09
N GLY A 412 -0.38 -10.14 -17.98
CA GLY A 412 0.42 -9.71 -16.83
C GLY A 412 1.66 -10.56 -16.57
N TRP A 413 1.97 -10.78 -15.29
CA TRP A 413 3.17 -11.47 -14.85
C TRP A 413 3.10 -12.99 -15.10
N GLY A 414 3.40 -13.39 -16.33
CA GLY A 414 3.49 -14.80 -16.75
C GLY A 414 4.86 -15.43 -16.48
N GLY A 415 5.93 -14.64 -16.54
CA GLY A 415 7.32 -15.09 -16.39
C GLY A 415 8.29 -14.00 -15.93
N GLN A 416 9.58 -14.33 -15.92
CA GLN A 416 10.65 -13.43 -15.49
C GLN A 416 11.84 -13.40 -16.45
N LEU A 417 12.40 -12.20 -16.64
CA LEU A 417 13.56 -11.93 -17.48
C LEU A 417 14.67 -11.22 -16.69
N GLY A 418 15.94 -11.46 -17.06
CA GLY A 418 17.07 -10.74 -16.51
C GLY A 418 18.44 -11.26 -16.95
N TYR A 419 19.49 -10.76 -16.29
CA TYR A 419 20.89 -10.98 -16.67
C TYR A 419 21.69 -11.76 -15.63
N ASN A 420 21.03 -12.66 -14.89
CA ASN A 420 21.64 -13.36 -13.76
C ASN A 420 22.22 -12.39 -12.71
N LYS A 421 21.47 -11.32 -12.43
CA LYS A 421 21.79 -10.31 -11.42
C LYS A 421 20.52 -9.61 -10.96
N GLU A 422 20.60 -9.01 -9.78
CA GLU A 422 19.49 -8.38 -9.07
C GLU A 422 18.91 -7.15 -9.78
N SER A 423 19.69 -6.51 -10.64
CA SER A 423 19.30 -5.25 -11.30
C SER A 423 19.36 -5.27 -12.81
N LEU A 424 18.46 -4.54 -13.44
CA LEU A 424 18.47 -4.27 -14.89
C LEU A 424 17.70 -2.98 -15.22
N TYR A 425 17.75 -2.61 -16.49
CA TYR A 425 16.90 -1.59 -17.08
C TYR A 425 15.94 -2.23 -18.08
N ALA A 426 14.70 -1.74 -18.09
CA ALA A 426 13.63 -2.13 -18.99
C ALA A 426 12.94 -0.88 -19.52
N ALA A 427 12.34 -0.93 -20.69
CA ALA A 427 11.57 0.18 -21.25
C ALA A 427 10.45 -0.32 -22.15
N ASN A 428 9.30 0.35 -22.10
CA ASN A 428 8.21 0.19 -23.07
C ASN A 428 7.99 1.50 -23.81
N VAL A 429 7.74 1.39 -25.12
CA VAL A 429 7.48 2.51 -26.01
C VAL A 429 5.99 2.53 -26.35
N PHE A 430 5.40 3.72 -26.29
CA PHE A 430 3.98 3.93 -26.56
C PHE A 430 3.79 5.12 -27.50
N THR A 431 2.64 5.16 -28.17
CA THR A 431 2.26 6.27 -29.03
C THR A 431 0.98 6.91 -28.50
N THR A 432 1.00 8.23 -28.26
CA THR A 432 -0.18 8.91 -27.74
C THR A 432 -1.28 9.06 -28.78
N GLU A 433 -2.54 8.88 -28.37
CA GLU A 433 -3.68 9.12 -29.27
C GLU A 433 -4.18 10.57 -29.22
N GLU A 434 -3.89 11.27 -28.14
CA GLU A 434 -4.27 12.66 -27.86
C GLU A 434 -3.12 13.42 -27.19
N GLU A 435 -3.29 14.71 -26.98
CA GLU A 435 -2.37 15.45 -26.12
C GLU A 435 -2.65 15.10 -24.66
N GLU A 436 -1.61 14.64 -23.95
CA GLU A 436 -1.76 14.00 -22.66
C GLU A 436 -0.60 14.35 -21.71
N VAL A 437 -0.83 14.12 -20.42
CA VAL A 437 0.16 14.24 -19.36
C VAL A 437 0.45 12.85 -18.82
N ILE A 438 1.70 12.41 -18.93
CA ILE A 438 2.16 11.13 -18.36
C ILE A 438 2.41 11.34 -16.88
N SER A 439 1.67 10.58 -16.07
CA SER A 439 1.51 10.87 -14.63
C SER A 439 1.87 9.70 -13.72
N ALA A 440 1.95 8.47 -14.24
CA ALA A 440 2.38 7.31 -13.47
C ALA A 440 2.90 6.18 -14.36
N ALA A 441 3.57 5.21 -13.74
CA ALA A 441 3.93 3.93 -14.36
C ALA A 441 3.57 2.75 -13.44
N GLY A 442 3.15 1.65 -14.04
CA GLY A 442 2.80 0.41 -13.34
C GLY A 442 3.79 -0.70 -13.64
N PHE A 443 4.26 -1.42 -12.64
CA PHE A 443 5.15 -2.57 -12.82
C PHE A 443 5.01 -3.57 -11.68
N TYR A 444 5.52 -4.78 -11.88
CA TYR A 444 5.58 -5.81 -10.85
C TYR A 444 6.93 -5.80 -10.13
N ALA A 445 6.91 -5.76 -8.80
CA ALA A 445 8.04 -6.13 -7.97
C ALA A 445 8.03 -7.66 -7.83
N THR A 446 9.06 -8.33 -8.35
CA THR A 446 9.11 -9.80 -8.37
C THR A 446 9.58 -10.43 -7.06
N GLY A 447 9.88 -9.61 -6.05
CA GLY A 447 10.40 -10.02 -4.75
C GLY A 447 10.35 -8.87 -3.74
N ASN A 448 10.63 -9.20 -2.49
CA ASN A 448 10.63 -8.23 -1.39
C ASN A 448 11.75 -7.21 -1.53
N ASP A 449 11.56 -6.05 -0.90
CA ASP A 449 12.51 -4.94 -0.86
C ASP A 449 13.04 -4.47 -2.23
N THR A 450 12.20 -4.60 -3.26
CA THR A 450 12.52 -4.16 -4.62
C THR A 450 12.66 -2.64 -4.66
N THR A 451 13.82 -2.16 -5.10
CA THR A 451 14.04 -0.72 -5.36
C THR A 451 13.88 -0.42 -6.84
N TYR A 452 13.43 0.80 -7.14
CA TYR A 452 13.17 1.23 -8.51
C TYR A 452 13.53 2.69 -8.74
N GLU A 453 13.88 3.02 -9.99
CA GLU A 453 13.90 4.37 -10.54
C GLU A 453 13.13 4.37 -11.86
N LEU A 454 12.29 5.38 -12.07
CA LEU A 454 11.46 5.54 -13.26
C LEU A 454 11.87 6.80 -14.02
N PHE A 455 11.92 6.67 -15.35
CA PHE A 455 12.25 7.77 -16.25
C PHE A 455 11.25 7.84 -17.40
N VAL A 456 11.04 9.04 -17.94
CA VAL A 456 10.22 9.26 -19.14
C VAL A 456 11.09 9.86 -20.25
N VAL A 457 11.03 9.25 -21.43
CA VAL A 457 11.60 9.77 -22.66
C VAL A 457 10.44 10.35 -23.48
N PRO A 458 10.22 11.68 -23.49
CA PRO A 458 9.03 12.28 -24.12
C PRO A 458 9.02 12.17 -25.65
N LYS A 459 10.19 11.96 -26.26
CA LYS A 459 10.34 11.76 -27.70
C LYS A 459 11.26 10.57 -27.96
N PHE A 460 10.66 9.44 -28.32
CA PHE A 460 11.38 8.23 -28.70
C PHE A 460 11.61 8.21 -30.22
N ASP A 461 12.87 8.21 -30.64
CA ASP A 461 13.30 8.11 -32.05
C ASP A 461 14.14 6.85 -32.35
N GLY A 462 14.32 5.99 -31.34
CA GLY A 462 15.09 4.75 -31.42
C GLY A 462 15.75 4.40 -30.09
N ALA A 463 16.31 3.19 -30.01
CA ALA A 463 16.86 2.64 -28.77
C ALA A 463 17.98 3.48 -28.10
N SER A 464 18.63 4.39 -28.83
CA SER A 464 19.59 5.34 -28.27
C SER A 464 18.94 6.39 -27.36
N SER A 465 17.71 6.83 -27.68
CA SER A 465 16.97 7.84 -26.90
C SER A 465 16.58 7.38 -25.49
N LEU A 466 16.57 6.06 -25.25
CA LEU A 466 16.30 5.47 -23.92
C LEU A 466 17.32 5.87 -22.84
N ARG A 467 18.43 6.52 -23.23
CA ARG A 467 19.45 7.08 -22.31
C ARG A 467 19.14 8.50 -21.85
N GLU A 468 18.17 9.16 -22.47
CA GLU A 468 17.90 10.59 -22.33
C GLU A 468 16.65 10.88 -21.48
N GLY A 469 16.15 9.87 -20.78
CA GLY A 469 14.93 9.98 -19.97
C GLY A 469 15.10 10.89 -18.75
N TRP A 470 14.05 11.62 -18.42
CA TRP A 470 13.99 12.43 -17.20
C TRP A 470 13.53 11.56 -16.05
N LYS A 471 14.25 11.59 -14.92
CA LYS A 471 13.84 10.84 -13.72
C LYS A 471 12.56 11.46 -13.17
N VAL A 472 11.52 10.65 -13.03
CA VAL A 472 10.18 11.09 -12.62
C VAL A 472 9.73 10.49 -11.30
N ALA A 473 10.32 9.37 -10.87
CA ALA A 473 10.06 8.76 -9.56
C ALA A 473 11.20 7.80 -9.17
N GLU A 474 11.29 7.51 -7.87
CA GLU A 474 12.11 6.44 -7.31
C GLU A 474 11.52 5.96 -5.98
N GLY A 475 11.89 4.77 -5.54
CA GLY A 475 11.49 4.28 -4.24
C GLY A 475 11.83 2.81 -3.99
N ASN A 476 11.19 2.27 -2.95
CA ASN A 476 11.29 0.88 -2.53
C ASN A 476 9.88 0.30 -2.33
N LYS A 477 9.71 -0.97 -2.67
CA LYS A 477 8.52 -1.77 -2.39
C LYS A 477 8.92 -2.95 -1.52
N LYS A 478 8.39 -2.97 -0.29
CA LYS A 478 8.71 -3.97 0.74
C LYS A 478 8.31 -5.39 0.34
N ARG A 479 7.20 -5.53 -0.38
CA ARG A 479 6.64 -6.82 -0.78
C ARG A 479 6.66 -7.02 -2.29
N ALA A 480 6.72 -8.26 -2.73
CA ALA A 480 6.39 -8.62 -4.11
C ALA A 480 4.94 -8.21 -4.43
N GLY A 481 4.64 -7.96 -5.71
CA GLY A 481 3.31 -7.53 -6.13
C GLY A 481 3.29 -6.58 -7.30
N PHE A 482 2.14 -5.96 -7.56
CA PHE A 482 1.97 -4.92 -8.59
C PHE A 482 1.84 -3.55 -7.95
N TYR A 483 2.47 -2.55 -8.56
CA TYR A 483 2.48 -1.19 -8.05
C TYR A 483 2.37 -0.15 -9.16
N THR A 484 1.42 0.76 -9.02
CA THR A 484 1.37 2.00 -9.80
C THR A 484 2.03 3.15 -9.04
N VAL A 485 3.09 3.70 -9.61
CA VAL A 485 3.88 4.79 -9.02
C VAL A 485 3.55 6.10 -9.73
N ARG A 486 2.98 7.05 -8.99
CA ARG A 486 2.77 8.42 -9.45
C ARG A 486 4.09 9.17 -9.58
N PHE A 487 4.20 9.97 -10.63
CA PHE A 487 5.39 10.76 -10.91
C PHE A 487 5.42 12.02 -10.05
N GLN A 488 6.61 12.35 -9.54
CA GLN A 488 6.89 13.62 -8.86
C GLN A 488 6.90 14.79 -9.85
N SER A 489 7.26 14.53 -11.10
CA SER A 489 7.22 15.48 -12.21
C SER A 489 6.49 14.87 -13.39
N GLN A 490 5.32 15.43 -13.72
CA GLN A 490 4.48 14.95 -14.81
C GLN A 490 4.94 15.51 -16.16
N ILE A 491 4.84 14.71 -17.22
CA ILE A 491 5.41 15.05 -18.53
C ILE A 491 4.29 15.18 -19.57
N ARG A 492 4.13 16.38 -20.14
CA ARG A 492 3.19 16.62 -21.23
C ARG A 492 3.75 16.14 -22.57
N VAL A 493 2.94 15.42 -23.33
CA VAL A 493 3.28 14.84 -24.65
C VAL A 493 2.19 15.16 -25.65
N ALA A 494 2.59 15.61 -26.85
CA ALA A 494 1.64 15.97 -27.90
C ALA A 494 0.99 14.71 -28.51
N LYS A 495 -0.20 14.86 -29.10
CA LYS A 495 -0.88 13.80 -29.88
C LYS A 495 0.04 13.18 -30.93
N GLY A 496 0.03 11.85 -31.04
CA GLY A 496 0.84 11.08 -32.00
C GLY A 496 2.33 11.01 -31.66
N SER A 497 2.74 11.53 -30.51
CA SER A 497 4.12 11.43 -30.06
C SER A 497 4.41 10.01 -29.59
N ARG A 498 5.56 9.49 -30.00
CA ARG A 498 6.14 8.28 -29.42
C ARG A 498 6.93 8.67 -28.19
N PHE A 499 6.65 8.04 -27.07
CA PHE A 499 7.36 8.23 -25.80
C PHE A 499 7.74 6.88 -25.22
N ALA A 500 8.69 6.86 -24.29
CA ALA A 500 9.05 5.64 -23.56
C ALA A 500 9.00 5.87 -22.05
N VAL A 501 8.58 4.84 -21.32
CA VAL A 501 8.80 4.73 -19.88
C VAL A 501 9.96 3.77 -19.66
N VAL A 502 10.94 4.19 -18.87
CA VAL A 502 12.12 3.39 -18.54
C VAL A 502 12.09 3.06 -17.05
N LEU A 503 12.22 1.79 -16.73
CA LEU A 503 12.33 1.25 -15.38
C LEU A 503 13.75 0.76 -15.15
N LYS A 504 14.41 1.27 -14.12
CA LYS A 504 15.55 0.61 -13.49
C LYS A 504 15.04 -0.09 -12.25
N ILE A 505 15.18 -1.41 -12.18
CA ILE A 505 14.70 -2.23 -11.07
C ILE A 505 15.87 -2.96 -10.42
N ASN A 506 15.82 -3.12 -9.10
CA ASN A 506 16.72 -3.96 -8.34
C ASN A 506 15.95 -4.76 -7.28
N THR A 507 15.93 -6.08 -7.44
CA THR A 507 15.27 -7.00 -6.51
C THR A 507 16.34 -7.86 -5.83
N PRO A 508 16.58 -7.68 -4.51
CA PRO A 508 17.56 -8.46 -3.77
C PRO A 508 17.38 -9.97 -3.95
N GLY A 509 18.48 -10.70 -4.16
CA GLY A 509 18.50 -12.14 -4.39
C GLY A 509 17.98 -12.61 -5.75
N ALA A 510 17.37 -11.76 -6.57
CA ALA A 510 16.81 -12.17 -7.85
C ALA A 510 17.88 -12.32 -8.95
N THR A 511 17.75 -13.34 -9.79
CA THR A 511 18.55 -13.49 -11.02
C THR A 511 17.83 -12.92 -12.25
N ARG A 512 16.51 -12.82 -12.17
CA ARG A 512 15.58 -12.35 -13.21
C ARG A 512 14.52 -11.40 -12.60
N PRO A 513 14.88 -10.15 -12.28
CA PRO A 513 14.03 -9.26 -11.49
C PRO A 513 12.86 -8.63 -12.28
N LEU A 514 12.74 -8.89 -13.59
CA LEU A 514 11.73 -8.22 -14.43
C LEU A 514 10.59 -9.19 -14.75
N ALA A 515 9.36 -8.82 -14.39
CA ALA A 515 8.17 -9.53 -14.85
C ALA A 515 7.92 -9.31 -16.34
N VAL A 516 7.54 -10.38 -17.03
CA VAL A 516 7.20 -10.37 -18.45
C VAL A 516 5.94 -11.20 -18.71
N GLU A 517 5.20 -10.79 -19.72
CA GLU A 517 4.19 -11.61 -20.37
C GLU A 517 4.88 -12.44 -21.45
N TYR A 518 4.65 -13.76 -21.46
CA TYR A 518 5.21 -14.64 -22.47
C TYR A 518 4.32 -15.87 -22.69
N LYS A 519 4.43 -16.48 -23.88
CA LYS A 519 3.78 -17.77 -24.17
C LYS A 519 4.61 -18.91 -23.59
N LYS A 520 4.08 -19.60 -22.57
CA LYS A 520 4.66 -20.83 -22.03
C LYS A 520 4.64 -21.92 -23.10
N PRO A 521 5.74 -22.66 -23.35
CA PRO A 521 5.81 -23.66 -24.43
C PRO A 521 4.70 -24.72 -24.42
N ASP A 522 4.24 -25.12 -23.23
CA ASP A 522 3.23 -26.17 -23.04
C ASP A 522 1.85 -25.61 -22.64
N SER A 523 1.63 -24.30 -22.78
CA SER A 523 0.36 -23.67 -22.42
C SER A 523 -0.52 -23.48 -23.65
N GLU A 524 -1.79 -23.87 -23.52
CA GLU A 524 -2.83 -23.60 -24.52
C GLU A 524 -3.32 -22.15 -24.47
N LEU A 525 -2.86 -21.36 -23.48
CA LEU A 525 -3.19 -19.95 -23.36
C LEU A 525 -2.58 -19.16 -24.52
N GLU A 526 -3.45 -18.46 -25.25
CA GLU A 526 -3.02 -17.49 -26.25
C GLU A 526 -2.56 -16.19 -25.57
N VAL A 527 -1.46 -15.65 -26.07
CA VAL A 527 -0.82 -14.43 -25.57
C VAL A 527 -0.40 -13.61 -26.79
N ASP A 528 -0.89 -12.38 -26.90
CA ASP A 528 -0.47 -11.47 -27.97
C ASP A 528 0.88 -10.85 -27.57
N LEU A 529 1.92 -11.17 -28.34
CA LEU A 529 3.27 -10.63 -28.16
C LEU A 529 3.67 -9.68 -29.30
N SER A 530 2.70 -9.30 -30.14
CA SER A 530 2.90 -8.47 -31.33
C SER A 530 2.53 -7.01 -31.12
N ASP A 531 1.88 -6.69 -30.01
CA ASP A 531 1.38 -5.38 -29.60
C ASP A 531 2.39 -4.56 -28.78
N GLY A 532 3.50 -5.18 -28.35
CA GLY A 532 4.58 -4.56 -27.58
C GLY A 532 5.70 -3.92 -28.42
N GLU A 533 6.33 -2.90 -27.83
CA GLU A 533 7.64 -2.41 -28.26
C GLU A 533 8.52 -2.17 -27.03
N SER A 534 9.13 -3.24 -26.56
CA SER A 534 9.84 -3.32 -25.29
C SER A 534 11.34 -3.47 -25.49
N TYR A 535 12.12 -2.95 -24.55
CA TYR A 535 13.58 -3.03 -24.56
C TYR A 535 14.14 -3.39 -23.20
N ILE A 536 15.20 -4.19 -23.19
CA ILE A 536 15.92 -4.59 -21.98
C ILE A 536 17.41 -4.23 -22.09
N SER A 537 18.02 -3.83 -20.98
CA SER A 537 19.45 -3.49 -20.89
C SER A 537 20.06 -3.86 -19.54
N PRO A 538 21.29 -4.41 -19.50
CA PRO A 538 21.94 -4.70 -18.23
C PRO A 538 22.43 -3.45 -17.50
N ASN A 539 22.60 -2.32 -18.20
CA ASN A 539 23.28 -1.13 -17.67
C ASN A 539 22.70 0.20 -18.18
N GLY A 540 21.56 0.18 -18.88
CA GLY A 540 20.92 1.36 -19.44
C GLY A 540 21.65 1.97 -20.65
N ARG A 541 22.72 1.32 -21.15
CA ARG A 541 23.48 1.80 -22.31
C ARG A 541 23.09 1.06 -23.58
N ARG A 542 23.25 -0.27 -23.61
CA ARG A 542 22.94 -1.09 -24.78
C ARG A 542 21.61 -1.79 -24.59
N TRP A 543 20.68 -1.56 -25.50
CA TRP A 543 19.31 -2.02 -25.43
C TRP A 543 19.05 -3.11 -26.47
N GLN A 544 18.33 -4.15 -26.06
CA GLN A 544 17.87 -5.23 -26.92
C GLN A 544 16.35 -5.20 -26.94
N ASN A 545 15.74 -5.36 -28.12
CA ASN A 545 14.28 -5.45 -28.22
C ASN A 545 13.82 -6.80 -27.65
N ALA A 546 12.92 -6.77 -26.67
CA ALA A 546 12.54 -7.95 -25.91
C ALA A 546 11.72 -8.91 -26.76
N GLU A 547 10.78 -8.42 -27.57
CA GLU A 547 9.92 -9.24 -28.42
C GLU A 547 10.77 -10.04 -29.41
N LYS A 548 11.71 -9.39 -30.11
CA LYS A 548 12.56 -10.04 -31.13
C LYS A 548 13.60 -10.99 -30.56
N THR A 549 14.08 -10.75 -29.34
CA THR A 549 15.21 -11.51 -28.78
C THR A 549 14.80 -12.54 -27.74
N GLN A 550 13.65 -12.33 -27.07
CA GLN A 550 13.17 -13.14 -25.96
C GLN A 550 11.74 -13.66 -26.15
N ASN A 551 11.01 -13.23 -27.20
CA ASN A 551 9.60 -13.57 -27.43
C ASN A 551 8.74 -13.29 -26.19
N CYS A 552 8.83 -12.06 -25.66
CA CYS A 552 8.02 -11.61 -24.53
C CYS A 552 7.77 -10.10 -24.58
N ASN A 553 6.67 -9.69 -23.92
CA ASN A 553 6.37 -8.30 -23.64
C ASN A 553 6.77 -7.99 -22.18
N ILE A 554 7.33 -6.80 -21.94
CA ILE A 554 7.69 -6.40 -20.58
C ILE A 554 6.45 -5.87 -19.87
N CYS A 555 6.24 -6.31 -18.62
CA CYS A 555 5.14 -5.83 -17.77
C CYS A 555 5.44 -4.45 -17.17
N LEU A 556 5.41 -3.42 -18.03
CA LEU A 556 5.61 -2.02 -17.69
C LEU A 556 4.54 -1.16 -18.37
N LYS A 557 3.65 -0.58 -17.56
CA LYS A 557 2.50 0.20 -18.00
C LYS A 557 2.75 1.69 -17.83
N ALA A 558 2.14 2.53 -18.66
CA ALA A 558 2.12 3.98 -18.48
C ALA A 558 0.69 4.50 -18.31
N TYR A 559 0.49 5.43 -17.38
CA TYR A 559 -0.82 6.03 -17.13
C TYR A 559 -0.80 7.53 -17.42
N THR A 560 -1.83 8.00 -18.12
CA THR A 560 -1.91 9.40 -18.55
C THR A 560 -3.23 10.05 -18.17
N GLN A 561 -3.22 11.37 -18.14
CA GLN A 561 -4.37 12.24 -17.98
C GLN A 561 -4.52 13.13 -19.21
N LYS A 562 -5.74 13.46 -19.58
CA LYS A 562 -6.01 14.40 -20.67
C LYS A 562 -5.64 15.82 -20.24
N VAL A 563 -5.15 16.62 -21.19
CA VAL A 563 -5.04 18.07 -20.99
C VAL A 563 -6.42 18.68 -21.20
N HIS A 564 -6.98 19.30 -20.17
CA HIS A 564 -8.26 20.02 -20.23
C HIS A 564 -8.10 21.49 -20.57
#